data_AF-Q1GQB5-F1
#
_entry.id   AF-Q1GQB5-F1
#
_cell.length_a   1.000
_cell.length_b   1.000
_cell.length_c   1.000
_cell.angle_alpha   90.00
_cell.angle_beta   90.00
_cell.angle_gamma   90.00
#
_symmetry.space_group_name_H-M   'P 1'
#
loop_
_entity.id
_entity.type
_entity.pdbx_description
1 polymer ?
#
loop_
_entity_poly.entity_id
_entity_poly.type
_entity_poly.pdbx_seq_one_letter_code
_entity_poly.pdbx_strand_id
1 'polypeptide(L)' 'MEAGKRRLAGDTARAATTGEVQDLRREARALKECVADLTLENRLLKKSMVADGGNDE' A
#
# COMPACT_ATOMS: atom_id res chain seq x y z
N MET A 1 3.54 22.80 37.07
CA MET A 1 4.60 22.80 36.03
C MET A 1 4.78 21.37 35.54
N GLU A 2 3.82 20.86 34.74
CA GLU A 2 3.75 19.44 34.33
C GLU A 2 3.68 19.27 32.80
N ALA A 3 3.89 20.34 32.03
CA ALA A 3 3.96 20.28 30.56
C ALA A 3 5.34 19.79 30.07
N GLY A 4 6.39 19.94 30.88
CA GLY A 4 7.77 19.63 30.49
C GLY A 4 8.15 18.15 30.58
N LYS A 5 7.52 17.36 31.47
CA LYS A 5 7.93 15.96 31.74
C LYS A 5 7.49 14.97 30.65
N ARG A 6 6.31 15.17 30.04
CA ARG A 6 5.84 14.29 28.96
C ARG A 6 6.66 14.41 27.67
N ARG A 7 7.27 15.58 27.43
CA ARG A 7 8.16 15.80 26.28
C ARG A 7 9.50 15.08 26.41
N LEU A 8 9.87 14.65 27.62
CA LEU A 8 11.13 13.96 27.91
C LEU A 8 11.05 12.43 27.85
N ALA A 9 9.84 11.84 27.80
CA ALA A 9 9.64 10.39 27.88
C ALA A 9 9.52 9.67 26.52
N GLY A 10 9.77 10.35 25.39
CA GLY A 10 9.79 9.71 24.06
C GLY A 10 8.41 9.36 23.47
N ASP A 11 7.31 9.55 24.21
CA ASP A 11 5.93 9.23 23.79
C ASP A 11 5.28 10.26 22.84
N THR A 12 6.07 11.05 22.13
CA THR A 12 5.56 11.87 21.02
C THR A 12 6.26 11.46 19.74
N ALA A 13 5.75 10.42 19.07
CA ALA A 13 6.01 10.24 17.65
C ALA A 13 5.62 11.56 16.97
N ARG A 14 6.55 12.19 16.24
CA ARG A 14 6.30 13.51 15.65
C ARG A 14 5.07 13.41 14.74
N ALA A 15 4.22 14.43 14.75
CA ALA A 15 3.11 14.50 13.80
C ALA A 15 3.67 14.49 12.37
N ALA A 16 3.07 13.70 11.49
CA ALA A 16 3.41 13.74 10.08
C ALA A 16 3.19 15.15 9.53
N THR A 17 4.18 15.65 8.79
CA THR A 17 4.09 16.93 8.10
C THR A 17 3.15 16.81 6.90
N THR A 18 2.61 17.94 6.45
CA THR A 18 1.76 17.96 5.25
C THR A 18 2.49 17.41 4.02
N GLY A 19 3.80 17.65 3.90
CA GLY A 19 4.64 17.09 2.83
C GLY A 19 4.69 15.57 2.87
N GLU A 20 5.03 14.98 4.04
CA GLU A 20 5.07 13.52 4.22
C GLU A 20 3.70 12.88 3.91
N VAL A 21 2.60 13.54 4.29
CA VAL A 21 1.26 13.04 3.97
C VAL A 21 0.95 13.13 2.47
N GLN A 22 1.40 14.18 1.79
CA GLN A 22 1.23 14.33 0.35
C GLN A 22 2.04 13.28 -0.41
N ASP A 23 3.29 13.06 -0.02
CA ASP A 23 4.17 12.04 -0.60
C ASP A 23 3.59 10.64 -0.39
N LEU A 24 3.17 10.30 0.84
CA LEU A 24 2.53 9.03 1.15
C LEU A 24 1.24 8.82 0.33
N ARG A 25 0.44 9.87 0.12
CA ARG A 25 -0.76 9.79 -0.73
C ARG A 25 -0.41 9.54 -2.20
N ARG A 26 0.69 10.11 -2.69
CA ARG A 26 1.18 9.88 -4.06
C ARG A 26 1.68 8.45 -4.23
N GLU A 27 2.50 7.98 -3.30
CA GLU A 27 2.98 6.59 -3.28
C GLU A 27 1.81 5.60 -3.20
N ALA A 28 0.83 5.86 -2.32
CA ALA A 28 -0.35 5.02 -2.19
C ALA A 28 -1.19 4.97 -3.49
N ARG A 29 -1.22 6.04 -4.30
CA ARG A 29 -1.86 6.01 -5.62
C ARG A 29 -1.09 5.15 -6.60
N ALA A 30 0.22 5.35 -6.70
CA ALA A 30 1.08 4.56 -7.58
C ALA A 30 1.02 3.06 -7.24
N LEU A 31 0.99 2.72 -5.94
CA LEU A 31 0.82 1.34 -5.49
C LEU A 31 -0.55 0.76 -5.87
N LYS A 32 -1.63 1.55 -5.78
CA LYS A 32 -2.96 1.08 -6.20
C LYS A 32 -3.03 0.79 -7.69
N GLU A 33 -2.41 1.64 -8.52
CA GLU A 33 -2.32 1.42 -9.96
C GLU A 33 -1.54 0.14 -10.26
N CYS A 34 -0.34 -0.01 -9.69
CA CYS A 34 0.47 -1.23 -9.85
C CYS A 34 -0.27 -2.50 -9.40
N VAL A 35 -0.96 -2.47 -8.26
CA VAL A 35 -1.74 -3.62 -7.77
C VAL A 35 -2.91 -3.93 -8.71
N ALA A 36 -3.58 -2.92 -9.29
CA ALA A 36 -4.65 -3.13 -10.24
C ALA A 36 -4.14 -3.81 -11.52
N ASP A 37 -3.03 -3.32 -12.07
CA ASP A 37 -2.39 -3.90 -13.26
C ASP A 37 -1.98 -5.35 -13.00
N LEU A 38 -1.26 -5.61 -11.91
CA LEU A 38 -0.85 -6.97 -11.52
C LEU A 38 -2.05 -7.89 -11.28
N THR A 39 -3.16 -7.37 -10.73
CA THR A 39 -4.39 -8.16 -10.52
C THR A 39 -5.01 -8.58 -11.86
N LEU A 40 -5.04 -7.68 -12.84
CA LEU A 40 -5.54 -7.98 -14.18
C LEU A 40 -4.63 -8.98 -14.90
N GLU A 41 -3.32 -8.76 -14.87
CA GLU A 41 -2.33 -9.68 -15.42
C GLU A 41 -2.43 -11.07 -14.78
N ASN A 42 -2.56 -11.15 -13.46
CA ASN A 42 -2.69 -12.43 -12.76
C ASN A 42 -3.97 -13.18 -13.16
N ARG A 43 -5.09 -12.46 -13.37
CA ARG A 43 -6.35 -13.04 -13.86
C ARG A 43 -6.21 -13.54 -15.29
N LEU A 44 -5.57 -12.78 -16.17
CA LEU A 44 -5.31 -13.18 -17.55
C LEU A 44 -4.39 -14.40 -17.60
N LEU A 45 -3.32 -14.41 -16.82
CA LEU A 45 -2.40 -15.52 -16.72
C LEU A 45 -3.13 -16.78 -16.25
N LYS A 46 -3.89 -16.71 -15.15
CA LYS A 46 -4.72 -17.84 -14.67
C LYS A 46 -5.69 -18.32 -15.74
N LYS A 47 -6.37 -17.42 -16.44
CA LYS A 47 -7.28 -17.78 -17.54
C LYS A 47 -6.53 -18.47 -18.68
N SER A 48 -5.34 -17.98 -19.05
CA SER A 48 -4.52 -18.60 -20.11
C SER A 48 -3.97 -19.96 -19.70
N MET A 49 -3.53 -20.12 -18.45
CA MET A 49 -3.02 -21.39 -17.92
C MET A 49 -4.13 -22.43 -17.77
N VAL A 50 -5.35 -22.02 -17.41
CA VAL A 50 -6.50 -22.94 -17.32
C VAL A 50 -7.09 -23.24 -18.70
N ALA A 51 -7.04 -22.30 -19.64
CA ALA A 51 -7.49 -22.55 -21.01
C ALA A 51 -6.57 -23.50 -21.79
N ASP A 52 -5.30 -23.65 -21.39
CA ASP A 52 -4.34 -24.62 -21.95
C ASP A 52 -4.33 -25.97 -21.19
N GLY A 53 -5.17 -26.12 -20.14
CA GLY A 53 -5.16 -27.29 -19.26
C GLY A 53 -6.51 -27.70 -18.68
N GLY A 54 -7.62 -27.32 -19.34
CA GLY A 54 -8.98 -27.53 -18.83
C GLY A 54 -10.00 -27.84 -19.93
N ASN A 55 -9.60 -28.65 -20.90
CA ASN A 55 -10.51 -29.55 -21.58
C ASN A 55 -10.13 -30.95 -21.11
N ASP A 56 -10.63 -31.35 -19.95
CA ASP A 56 -10.99 -32.73 -19.58
C ASP A 56 -11.60 -32.69 -18.16
N GLU A 57 -12.84 -33.19 -18.08
CA GLU A 57 -13.77 -33.34 -16.94
C GLU A 57 -14.56 -32.12 -16.44
#